data_AF-A0A950V266-F1
#
_entry.id   AF-A0A950V266-F1
#
_cell.length_a   1.000
_cell.length_b   1.000
_cell.length_c   1.000
_cell.angle_alpha   90.00
_cell.angle_beta   90.00
_cell.angle_gamma   90.00
#
_symmetry.space_group_name_H-M   'P 1'
#
loop_
_entity.id
_entity.type
_entity.pdbx_description
1 polymer ?
#
loop_
_entity_poly.entity_id
_entity_poly.type
_entity_poly.pdbx_seq_one_letter_code
_entity_poly.pdbx_strand_id
1 'polypeptide(L)'
;MAVVVFLRGVNVGGHKTFRPTLLAKQLRAYDAVNIGAAGTFVVRKPGDLKKFRSVLLSKLPVDAQVSICQGQDIVELAEDDPFIRARAAPDLVPFVSILPRASAAQKRFPIAIPETGECLVRVLGARRQFV
;
A
#
# COMPACT_ATOMS: atom_id res chain seq x y z
N MET A 1 -8.48 11.73 -12.06
CA MET A 1 -7.26 11.45 -11.28
C MET A 1 -7.24 9.98 -10.93
N ALA A 2 -6.12 9.28 -11.13
CA ALA A 2 -6.01 7.87 -10.80
C ALA A 2 -5.75 7.68 -9.30
N VAL A 3 -6.28 6.62 -8.72
CA VAL A 3 -5.98 6.21 -7.35
C VAL A 3 -5.32 4.84 -7.32
N VAL A 4 -4.54 4.58 -6.27
CA VAL A 4 -3.94 3.28 -6.00
C VAL A 4 -4.64 2.66 -4.80
N VAL A 5 -5.01 1.39 -4.94
CA VAL A 5 -5.65 0.58 -3.89
C VAL A 5 -4.64 -0.44 -3.39
N PHE A 6 -4.48 -0.50 -2.07
CA PHE A 6 -3.70 -1.52 -1.37
C PHE A 6 -4.61 -2.34 -0.46
N LEU A 7 -4.60 -3.65 -0.66
CA LEU A 7 -5.27 -4.65 0.16
C LEU A 7 -4.23 -5.35 1.03
N ARG A 8 -4.45 -5.38 2.35
CA ARG A 8 -3.57 -6.08 3.30
C ARG A 8 -4.18 -7.40 3.75
N GLY A 9 -3.32 -8.41 3.87
CA GLY A 9 -3.66 -9.71 4.45
C GLY A 9 -4.43 -10.63 3.51
N VAL A 10 -4.32 -10.42 2.20
CA VAL A 10 -4.92 -11.27 1.17
C VAL A 10 -3.89 -12.22 0.58
N ASN A 11 -4.32 -13.44 0.21
CA ASN A 11 -3.47 -14.45 -0.43
C ASN A 11 -2.17 -14.78 0.33
N VAL A 12 -2.20 -14.77 1.66
CA VAL A 12 -1.06 -15.11 2.52
C VAL A 12 -1.36 -16.37 3.32
N GLY A 13 -0.37 -17.28 3.42
CA GLY A 13 -0.49 -18.51 4.22
C GLY A 13 -1.66 -19.42 3.81
N GLY A 14 -2.14 -19.36 2.57
CA GLY A 14 -3.30 -20.14 2.11
C GLY A 14 -4.67 -19.58 2.54
N HIS A 15 -4.71 -18.44 3.23
CA HIS A 15 -5.94 -17.81 3.72
C HIS A 15 -6.32 -16.59 2.90
N LYS A 16 -7.59 -16.19 3.02
CA LYS A 16 -8.17 -15.00 2.37
C LYS A 16 -7.82 -14.98 0.87
N THR A 17 -7.94 -16.14 0.25
CA THR A 17 -7.54 -16.40 -1.13
C THR A 17 -8.59 -15.86 -2.09
N PHE A 18 -8.18 -15.00 -3.01
CA PHE A 18 -8.99 -14.55 -4.13
C PHE A 18 -8.14 -14.32 -5.38
N ARG A 19 -8.81 -14.21 -6.53
CA ARG A 19 -8.15 -13.93 -7.82
C ARG A 19 -8.16 -12.42 -8.10
N PRO A 20 -7.01 -11.72 -8.03
CA PRO A 20 -6.96 -10.27 -8.24
C PRO A 20 -7.44 -9.85 -9.63
N THR A 21 -7.13 -10.65 -10.64
CA THR A 21 -7.56 -10.41 -12.02
C THR A 21 -9.09 -10.49 -12.19
N LEU A 22 -9.79 -11.31 -11.40
CA LEU A 22 -11.25 -11.35 -11.41
C LEU A 22 -11.84 -10.09 -10.77
N LEU A 23 -11.26 -9.63 -9.66
CA LEU A 23 -11.68 -8.37 -9.03
C LEU A 23 -11.49 -7.19 -9.99
N ALA A 24 -10.35 -7.11 -10.68
CA ALA A 24 -10.11 -6.08 -11.70
C ALA A 24 -11.18 -6.12 -12.81
N LYS A 25 -11.54 -7.30 -13.32
CA LYS A 25 -12.62 -7.47 -14.31
C LYS A 25 -13.99 -7.00 -13.79
N GLN A 26 -14.30 -7.27 -12.52
CA GLN A 26 -15.53 -6.81 -11.87
C GLN A 26 -15.57 -5.29 -11.69
N LEU A 27 -14.40 -4.65 -11.56
CA LEU A 27 -14.23 -3.21 -11.42
C LEU A 27 -13.92 -2.48 -12.74
N ARG A 28 -14.12 -3.13 -13.90
CA ARG A 28 -13.81 -2.57 -15.23
C ARG A 28 -14.44 -1.20 -15.50
N ALA A 29 -15.61 -0.92 -14.91
CA ALA A 29 -16.30 0.37 -15.06
C ALA A 29 -15.47 1.54 -14.50
N TYR A 30 -14.62 1.27 -13.50
CA TYR A 30 -13.70 2.23 -12.90
C TYR A 30 -12.30 2.20 -13.55
N ASP A 31 -12.14 1.38 -14.59
CA ASP A 31 -10.87 1.18 -15.27
C ASP A 31 -9.74 0.73 -14.30
N ALA A 32 -10.06 -0.31 -13.52
CA ALA A 32 -9.17 -0.90 -12.53
C ALA A 32 -8.21 -1.92 -13.16
N VAL A 33 -6.93 -1.79 -12.83
CA VAL A 33 -5.82 -2.61 -13.33
C VAL A 33 -5.09 -3.23 -12.15
N ASN A 34 -4.92 -4.56 -12.16
CA ASN A 34 -4.01 -5.24 -11.25
C ASN A 34 -2.60 -5.22 -11.84
N ILE A 35 -1.60 -4.84 -11.03
CA ILE A 35 -0.21 -4.68 -11.50
C ILE A 35 0.67 -5.91 -11.25
N GLY A 36 0.07 -7.11 -11.14
CA GLY A 36 0.80 -8.36 -10.87
C GLY A 36 1.06 -8.64 -9.39
N ALA A 37 0.51 -7.84 -8.48
CA ALA A 37 0.59 -8.06 -7.04
C ALA A 37 -0.76 -8.51 -6.47
N ALA A 38 -0.75 -9.35 -5.42
CA ALA A 38 -1.96 -9.91 -4.83
C ALA A 38 -2.96 -8.84 -4.32
N GLY A 39 -2.44 -7.73 -3.81
CA GLY A 39 -3.23 -6.69 -3.15
C GLY A 39 -3.16 -5.30 -3.77
N THR A 40 -2.54 -5.11 -4.94
CA THR A 40 -2.30 -3.76 -5.49
C THR A 40 -3.02 -3.52 -6.80
N PHE A 41 -3.77 -2.43 -6.88
CA PHE A 41 -4.50 -2.02 -8.07
C PHE A 41 -4.32 -0.54 -8.37
N VAL A 42 -4.28 -0.19 -9.65
CA VAL A 42 -4.39 1.18 -10.15
C VAL A 42 -5.78 1.37 -10.73
N VAL A 43 -6.48 2.42 -10.33
CA VAL A 43 -7.85 2.72 -10.75
C VAL A 43 -7.84 4.07 -11.45
N ARG A 44 -7.98 4.07 -12.77
CA ARG A 44 -7.80 5.27 -13.59
C ARG A 44 -9.02 6.19 -13.60
N LYS A 45 -10.21 5.63 -13.38
CA LYS A 45 -11.50 6.35 -13.42
C LYS A 45 -12.31 6.09 -12.14
N PRO A 46 -11.82 6.49 -10.95
CA PRO A 46 -12.51 6.20 -9.68
C PRO A 46 -13.85 6.97 -9.54
N GLY A 47 -14.02 8.09 -10.22
CA GLY A 47 -15.20 8.94 -10.03
C GLY A 47 -15.28 9.45 -8.59
N ASP A 48 -16.46 9.33 -7.98
CA ASP A 48 -16.64 9.62 -6.56
C ASP A 48 -15.98 8.52 -5.70
N LEU A 49 -15.01 8.91 -4.86
CA LEU A 49 -14.22 7.96 -4.08
C LEU A 49 -15.03 7.21 -3.02
N LYS A 50 -16.09 7.81 -2.45
CA LYS A 50 -16.94 7.12 -1.47
C LYS A 50 -17.76 6.03 -2.15
N LYS A 51 -18.34 6.34 -3.32
CA LYS A 51 -19.05 5.37 -4.16
C LYS A 51 -18.12 4.26 -4.63
N PHE A 52 -16.95 4.61 -5.16
CA PHE A 52 -15.95 3.63 -5.57
C PHE A 52 -15.56 2.71 -4.41
N ARG A 53 -15.24 3.27 -3.23
CA ARG A 53 -14.89 2.48 -2.03
C ARG A 53 -16.01 1.52 -1.65
N SER A 54 -17.26 1.97 -1.67
CA SER A 54 -18.43 1.12 -1.40
C SER A 54 -18.54 -0.04 -2.39
N VAL A 55 -18.35 0.22 -3.69
CA VAL A 55 -18.36 -0.82 -4.72
C VAL A 55 -17.17 -1.77 -4.59
N LEU A 56 -15.97 -1.27 -4.31
CA LEU A 56 -14.80 -2.09 -4.06
C LEU A 56 -15.06 -3.07 -2.90
N LEU A 57 -15.55 -2.57 -1.77
CA LEU A 57 -15.85 -3.38 -0.59
C LEU A 57 -16.93 -4.43 -0.89
N SER A 58 -17.96 -4.10 -1.66
CA SER A 58 -19.02 -5.07 -2.01
C SER A 58 -18.58 -6.15 -3.01
N LYS A 59 -17.47 -5.93 -3.73
CA LYS A 59 -16.88 -6.90 -4.66
C LYS A 59 -15.74 -7.72 -4.05
N LEU A 60 -15.21 -7.32 -2.89
CA LEU A 60 -14.18 -8.08 -2.21
C LEU A 60 -14.76 -9.39 -1.65
N PRO A 61 -14.23 -10.56 -2.05
CA PRO A 61 -14.74 -11.85 -1.58
C PRO A 61 -14.20 -12.24 -0.20
N VAL A 62 -13.27 -11.45 0.35
CA VAL A 62 -12.59 -11.71 1.62
C VAL A 62 -12.47 -10.41 2.38
N ASP A 63 -12.53 -10.50 3.72
CA ASP A 63 -12.28 -9.35 4.57
C ASP A 63 -10.80 -8.94 4.50
N ALA A 64 -10.54 -7.72 4.04
CA ALA A 64 -9.21 -7.17 3.84
C ALA A 64 -9.17 -5.70 4.29
N GLN A 65 -8.05 -5.28 4.86
CA GLN A 65 -7.85 -3.85 5.14
C GLN A 65 -7.55 -3.15 3.81
N VAL A 66 -8.28 -2.08 3.52
CA VAL A 66 -8.20 -1.31 2.27
C VAL A 66 -7.65 0.08 2.54
N SER A 67 -6.52 0.40 1.90
CA SER A 67 -5.98 1.75 1.80
C SER A 67 -6.15 2.25 0.37
N ILE A 68 -6.60 3.49 0.20
CA ILE A 68 -6.71 4.16 -1.10
C ILE A 68 -5.85 5.42 -1.01
N CYS A 69 -5.07 5.72 -2.04
CA CYS A 69 -4.27 6.93 -2.10
C CYS A 69 -4.29 7.52 -3.51
N GLN A 70 -3.94 8.80 -3.65
CA GLN A 70 -3.80 9.39 -4.98
C GLN A 70 -2.58 8.78 -5.67
N GLY A 71 -2.71 8.54 -6.98
CA GLY A 71 -1.57 8.09 -7.78
C GLY A 71 -0.38 9.05 -7.71
N GLN A 72 -0.65 10.36 -7.59
CA GLN A 72 0.40 11.37 -7.44
C GLN A 72 1.23 11.15 -6.18
N ASP A 73 0.64 10.72 -5.06
CA ASP A 73 1.38 10.55 -3.82
C ASP A 73 2.41 9.42 -3.95
N ILE A 74 2.12 8.41 -4.78
CA ILE A 74 3.04 7.31 -5.07
C ILE A 74 4.14 7.75 -6.03
N VAL A 75 3.82 8.58 -7.03
CA VAL A 75 4.80 9.16 -7.96
C VAL A 75 5.77 10.07 -7.20
N GLU A 76 5.24 11.01 -6.42
CA GLU A 76 6.03 11.91 -5.57
C GLU A 76 6.94 11.11 -4.61
N LEU A 77 6.41 10.06 -3.97
CA LEU A 77 7.21 9.20 -3.09
C LEU A 77 8.34 8.47 -3.82
N ALA A 78 8.10 8.04 -5.06
CA ALA A 78 9.12 7.36 -5.87
C ALA A 78 10.20 8.34 -6.35
N GLU A 79 9.81 9.55 -6.75
CA GLU A 79 10.72 10.63 -7.18
C GLU A 79 11.59 11.16 -6.02
N ASP A 80 11.01 11.31 -4.82
CA ASP A 80 11.73 11.73 -3.61
C ASP A 80 12.84 10.74 -3.19
N ASP A 81 12.72 9.47 -3.60
CA ASP A 81 13.63 8.37 -3.27
C ASP A 81 14.07 8.34 -1.80
N PRO A 82 13.19 7.92 -0.86
CA PRO A 82 13.48 7.95 0.57
C PRO A 82 14.66 7.04 0.98
N PHE A 83 15.14 6.19 0.07
CA PHE A 83 16.21 5.24 0.30
C PHE A 83 17.55 5.69 -0.29
N ILE A 84 17.65 6.85 -0.93
CA ILE A 84 18.89 7.30 -1.59
C ILE A 84 20.11 7.24 -0.66
N ARG A 85 19.93 7.56 0.63
CA ARG A 85 20.99 7.49 1.66
C ARG A 85 21.23 6.08 2.22
N ALA A 86 20.26 5.17 2.08
CA ALA A 86 20.30 3.81 2.63
C ALA A 86 20.79 2.76 1.62
N ARG A 87 20.76 3.07 0.32
CA ARG A 87 21.21 2.16 -0.78
C ARG A 87 22.70 1.79 -0.74
N ALA A 88 23.49 2.40 0.14
CA ALA A 88 24.91 2.10 0.28
C ALA A 88 25.20 0.71 0.89
N ALA A 89 24.21 0.04 1.47
CA ALA A 89 24.38 -1.27 2.09
C ALA A 89 23.73 -2.37 1.24
N PRO A 90 24.50 -3.35 0.72
CA PRO A 90 24.00 -4.39 -0.18
C PRO A 90 22.99 -5.34 0.47
N ASP A 91 23.03 -5.49 1.80
CA ASP A 91 22.16 -6.41 2.54
C ASP A 91 20.83 -5.76 2.99
N LEU A 92 20.59 -4.50 2.62
CA LEU A 92 19.36 -3.79 2.98
C LEU A 92 18.33 -3.89 1.87
N VAL A 93 17.15 -4.40 2.21
CA VAL A 93 15.97 -4.38 1.34
C VAL A 93 15.11 -3.16 1.67
N PRO A 94 15.09 -2.11 0.83
CA PRO A 94 14.22 -0.96 1.05
C PRO A 94 12.77 -1.33 0.78
N PHE A 95 11.87 -0.91 1.67
CA PHE A 95 10.43 -1.06 1.46
C PHE A 95 9.65 0.08 2.09
N VAL A 96 8.49 0.38 1.50
CA VAL A 96 7.52 1.34 2.03
C VAL A 96 6.36 0.55 2.63
N SER A 97 5.94 0.95 3.84
CA SER A 97 4.72 0.44 4.45
C SER A 97 3.58 1.45 4.30
N ILE A 98 2.45 1.01 3.74
CA ILE A 98 1.21 1.79 3.66
C ILE A 98 0.32 1.41 4.84
N LEU A 99 0.01 2.39 5.71
CA LEU A 99 -0.81 2.17 6.89
C LEU A 99 -2.28 2.52 6.59
N PRO A 100 -3.24 1.63 6.90
CA PRO A 100 -4.67 1.87 6.65
C PRO A 100 -5.32 2.80 7.66
N ARG A 101 -4.61 3.17 8.73
CA ARG A 101 -5.03 4.16 9.74
C ARG A 101 -3.83 4.99 10.14
N ALA A 102 -4.09 6.24 10.49
CA ALA A 102 -3.11 7.09 11.13
C ALA A 102 -2.58 6.40 12.40
N SER A 103 -1.26 6.32 12.52
CA SER A 103 -0.64 5.91 13.78
C SER A 103 -0.68 7.11 14.72
N ALA A 104 -1.29 6.93 15.89
CA ALA A 104 -1.23 7.91 16.99
C ALA A 104 0.19 8.08 17.54
N ALA A 105 1.12 7.20 17.16
CA ALA A 105 2.49 7.29 17.56
C ALA A 105 3.16 8.46 16.83
N GLN A 106 3.14 9.63 17.47
CA GLN A 106 3.97 10.77 17.14
C GLN A 106 5.43 10.38 17.38
N LYS A 107 6.06 9.71 16.40
CA LYS A 107 7.40 9.13 16.58
C LYS A 107 8.48 10.04 16.00
N ARG A 108 9.50 10.32 16.82
CA ARG A 108 10.81 10.81 16.37
C ARG A 108 11.41 9.72 15.47
N PHE A 109 11.66 10.06 14.22
CA PHE A 109 12.33 9.20 13.25
C PHE A 109 13.82 9.60 13.15
N PRO A 110 14.73 8.65 12.83
CA PRO A 110 14.48 7.24 12.54
C PRO A 110 14.19 6.40 13.79
N ILE A 111 13.39 5.35 13.64
CA ILE A 111 13.22 4.31 14.67
C ILE A 111 14.14 3.16 14.29
N ALA A 112 15.15 2.90 15.11
CA ALA A 112 15.98 1.71 15.06
C ALA A 112 15.88 1.06 16.44
N ILE A 113 15.48 -0.21 16.52
CA ILE A 113 15.45 -0.93 17.80
C ILE A 113 16.11 -2.28 17.55
N PRO A 114 17.39 -2.40 17.95
CA PRO A 114 17.68 -3.17 19.16
C PRO A 114 18.77 -2.56 20.08
N GLU A 115 18.70 -2.90 21.38
CA GLU A 115 19.77 -2.63 22.37
C GLU A 115 20.90 -3.69 22.31
N THR A 116 20.59 -4.92 21.88
CA THR A 116 21.55 -5.99 21.55
C THR A 116 21.00 -6.86 20.42
N GLY A 117 21.85 -7.38 19.54
CA GLY A 117 21.48 -8.22 18.39
C GLY A 117 21.42 -7.47 17.05
N GLU A 118 21.16 -8.18 15.96
CA GLU A 118 21.09 -7.60 14.61
C GLU A 118 19.79 -6.80 14.40
N CYS A 119 19.90 -5.63 13.77
CA CYS A 119 18.74 -4.82 13.43
C CYS A 119 18.02 -5.40 12.21
N LEU A 120 16.86 -6.03 12.44
CA LEU A 120 16.05 -6.62 11.36
C LEU A 120 15.24 -5.59 10.57
N VAL A 121 14.88 -4.46 11.19
CA VAL A 121 14.08 -3.39 10.55
C VAL A 121 14.50 -2.02 11.07
N ARG A 122 14.79 -1.10 10.15
CA ARG A 122 15.03 0.32 10.43
C ARG A 122 13.97 1.18 9.73
N VAL A 123 13.26 2.01 10.49
CA VAL A 123 12.26 2.93 9.93
C VAL A 123 12.87 4.32 9.79
N LEU A 124 13.09 4.76 8.56
CA LEU A 124 13.76 6.03 8.25
C LEU A 124 12.86 7.26 8.46
N GLY A 125 11.55 7.09 8.34
CA GLY A 125 10.59 8.18 8.41
C GLY A 125 9.15 7.72 8.21
N ALA A 126 8.21 8.63 8.41
CA ALA A 126 6.85 8.55 7.90
C ALA A 126 6.58 9.77 7.03
N ARG A 127 5.75 9.60 6.00
CA ARG A 127 5.35 10.66 5.06
C ARG A 127 3.84 10.63 4.90
N ARG A 128 3.22 11.78 5.18
CA ARG A 128 1.78 12.07 5.03
C ARG A 128 0.87 11.01 5.69
N GLN A 129 -0.44 11.26 5.64
CA GLN A 129 -1.46 10.25 5.88
C GLN A 129 -2.21 10.11 4.56
N PHE A 130 -2.27 8.89 4.02
CA PHE A 130 -3.15 8.60 2.89
C PHE A 130 -4.60 8.57 3.42
N VAL A 131 -5.53 9.25 2.74
CA VAL A 131 -6.95 9.29 3.12
C VAL A 131 -7.75 8.21 2.40
#